data_AF-A0AAU9RHH4-F1
#
_entry.id   AF-A0AAU9RHH4-F1
#
_cell.length_a   1.000
_cell.length_b   1.000
_cell.length_c   1.000
_cell.angle_alpha   90.00
_cell.angle_beta   90.00
_cell.angle_gamma   90.00
#
_symmetry.space_group_name_H-M   'P 1'
#
loop_
_entity.id
_entity.type
_entity.pdbx_description
1 polymer ?
#
loop_
_entity_poly.entity_id
_entity_poly.type
_entity_poly.pdbx_seq_one_letter_code
_entity_poly.pdbx_strand_id
1 'polypeptide(L)'
;MGVQFSLNGYPYYANGFNAYWLMYVASDPSQRSKISAAFQEASRHGLTVARTWAFSDGGYRPLQFSPGSYNEDMFQGLDFAIAEARRHGIKIILSFANNYVSFGGKKQYVDWARSRGRPVSSEDDFFTDSLVKDFYKNHIKAVLNRFNTFTKVHYKDDPTIMAWELMNEPRCPSDPTGRTIQAWITEMAAHVKSLDRNHLLEAGLEGFYGQSSPQSKTLNPPGQFGTDFIANNRVPGIDFVTVHSYPDEW
;
A
#
# COMPACT_ATOMS: atom_id res chain seq x y z
N MET A 1 0.22 -22.07 0.88
CA MET A 1 0.14 -22.92 -0.32
C MET A 1 -1.31 -22.95 -0.79
N GLY A 2 -1.56 -22.69 -2.08
CA GLY A 2 -2.93 -22.50 -2.56
C GLY A 2 -3.60 -21.31 -1.88
N VAL A 3 -4.82 -21.51 -1.37
CA VAL A 3 -5.68 -20.47 -0.78
C VAL A 3 -5.33 -20.09 0.67
N GLN A 4 -4.14 -20.47 1.17
CA GLN A 4 -3.75 -20.27 2.56
C GLN A 4 -2.32 -19.75 2.68
N PHE A 5 -2.08 -18.78 3.56
CA PHE A 5 -0.72 -18.33 3.89
C PHE A 5 0.05 -19.41 4.65
N SER A 6 1.37 -19.44 4.45
CA SER A 6 2.26 -20.30 5.23
C SER A 6 3.45 -19.51 5.73
N LEU A 7 3.83 -19.77 6.99
CA LEU A 7 5.03 -19.22 7.61
C LEU A 7 5.84 -20.40 8.16
N ASN A 8 7.08 -20.55 7.69
CA ASN A 8 7.98 -21.66 8.06
C ASN A 8 7.36 -23.06 7.85
N GLY A 9 6.59 -23.24 6.77
CA GLY A 9 5.96 -24.52 6.43
C GLY A 9 4.65 -24.80 7.16
N TYR A 10 4.24 -23.96 8.12
CA TYR A 10 2.98 -24.11 8.85
C TYR A 10 1.91 -23.15 8.33
N PRO A 11 0.62 -23.50 8.43
CA PRO A 11 -0.50 -22.58 8.30
C PRO A 11 -0.30 -21.28 9.05
N TYR A 12 -0.51 -20.14 8.38
CA TYR A 12 -0.53 -18.83 9.00
C TYR A 12 -1.90 -18.18 8.81
N TYR A 13 -2.57 -17.84 9.91
CA TYR A 13 -3.86 -17.16 9.92
C TYR A 13 -3.66 -15.74 10.45
N ALA A 14 -3.83 -14.76 9.56
CA ALA A 14 -3.68 -13.36 9.92
C ALA A 14 -4.89 -12.91 10.75
N ASN A 15 -4.62 -12.44 11.97
CA ASN A 15 -5.55 -11.66 12.78
C ASN A 15 -4.84 -10.36 13.15
N GLY A 16 -5.38 -9.21 12.75
CA GLY A 16 -4.58 -7.98 12.71
C GLY A 16 -5.37 -6.70 12.87
N PHE A 17 -4.69 -5.60 12.61
CA PHE A 17 -5.23 -4.26 12.77
C PHE A 17 -4.67 -3.29 11.72
N ASN A 18 -5.40 -2.20 11.48
CA ASN A 18 -4.91 -1.07 10.69
C ASN A 18 -4.37 0.01 11.63
N ALA A 19 -3.16 0.50 11.37
CA ALA A 19 -2.54 1.59 12.11
C ALA A 19 -1.76 2.49 11.16
N TYR A 20 -2.47 3.25 10.33
CA TYR A 20 -1.87 4.11 9.31
C TYR A 20 -0.88 5.16 9.84
N TRP A 21 -0.99 5.50 11.12
CA TRP A 21 -0.26 6.59 11.79
C TRP A 21 1.12 6.20 12.32
N LEU A 22 1.52 4.92 12.24
CA LEU A 22 2.74 4.42 12.89
C LEU A 22 4.00 5.19 12.46
N MET A 23 4.24 5.32 11.16
CA MET A 23 5.38 6.06 10.60
C MET A 23 5.36 7.53 11.05
N TYR A 24 4.20 8.19 10.90
CA TYR A 24 4.04 9.60 11.21
C TYR A 24 4.34 9.91 12.68
N VAL A 25 3.80 9.10 13.60
CA VAL A 25 4.03 9.28 15.04
C VAL A 25 5.48 8.94 15.41
N ALA A 26 6.05 7.86 14.87
CA ALA A 26 7.44 7.47 15.17
C ALA A 26 8.52 8.42 14.60
N SER A 27 8.16 9.27 13.64
CA SER A 27 9.07 10.30 13.12
C SER A 27 9.45 11.35 14.15
N ASP A 28 8.65 11.51 15.22
CA ASP A 28 9.04 12.24 16.42
C ASP A 28 9.61 11.25 17.46
N PRO A 29 10.93 11.29 17.75
CA PRO A 29 11.54 10.38 18.72
C PRO A 29 10.88 10.39 20.10
N SER A 30 10.32 11.53 20.54
CA SER A 30 9.63 11.64 21.83
C SER A 30 8.34 10.82 21.90
N GLN A 31 7.78 10.46 20.74
CA GLN A 31 6.51 9.73 20.62
C GLN A 31 6.68 8.25 20.33
N ARG A 32 7.91 7.77 20.08
CA ARG A 32 8.19 6.37 19.71
C ARG A 32 7.70 5.34 20.73
N SER A 33 7.65 5.71 22.02
CA SER A 33 7.08 4.85 23.06
C SER A 33 5.61 4.48 22.81
N LYS A 34 4.84 5.32 22.11
CA LYS A 34 3.46 5.02 21.70
C LYS A 34 3.40 3.89 20.68
N ILE A 35 4.36 3.83 19.76
CA ILE A 35 4.45 2.72 18.78
C ILE A 35 4.79 1.42 19.50
N SER A 36 5.77 1.47 20.42
CA SER A 36 6.12 0.31 21.25
C SER A 36 4.95 -0.20 22.07
N ALA A 37 4.19 0.70 22.69
CA ALA A 37 3.01 0.35 23.48
C ALA A 37 1.91 -0.27 22.60
N ALA A 38 1.64 0.28 21.41
CA ALA A 38 0.65 -0.26 20.49
C ALA A 38 0.98 -1.69 20.04
N PHE A 39 2.23 -1.97 19.66
CA PHE A 39 2.64 -3.32 19.27
C PHE A 39 2.67 -4.28 20.46
N GLN A 40 3.06 -3.83 21.65
CA GLN A 40 2.99 -4.63 22.86
C GLN A 40 1.54 -5.04 23.15
N GLU A 41 0.60 -4.10 23.08
CA GLU A 41 -0.81 -4.39 23.33
C GLU A 41 -1.39 -5.33 22.27
N ALA A 42 -1.10 -5.08 20.99
CA ALA A 42 -1.50 -5.96 19.89
C ALA A 42 -1.00 -7.40 20.10
N SER A 43 0.27 -7.56 20.47
CA SER A 43 0.88 -8.88 20.73
C SER A 43 0.23 -9.57 21.94
N ARG A 44 -0.08 -8.84 23.03
CA ARG A 44 -0.78 -9.37 24.21
C ARG A 44 -2.18 -9.88 23.90
N HIS A 45 -2.85 -9.33 22.89
CA HIS A 45 -4.16 -9.78 22.42
C HIS A 45 -4.08 -10.80 21.26
N GLY A 46 -2.89 -11.30 20.94
CA GLY A 46 -2.71 -12.32 19.91
C GLY A 46 -2.89 -11.80 18.47
N LEU A 47 -2.77 -10.50 18.25
CA LEU A 47 -2.70 -9.95 16.90
C LEU A 47 -1.33 -10.24 16.29
N THR A 48 -1.31 -10.56 14.99
CA THR A 48 -0.17 -11.14 14.28
C THR A 48 0.25 -10.34 13.06
N VAL A 49 -0.60 -9.44 12.56
CA VAL A 49 -0.29 -8.55 11.43
C VAL A 49 -0.78 -7.12 11.68
N ALA A 50 -0.01 -6.14 11.21
CA ALA A 50 -0.39 -4.73 11.18
C ALA A 50 -0.34 -4.22 9.74
N ARG A 51 -1.41 -3.55 9.29
CA ARG A 51 -1.42 -2.81 8.02
C ARG A 51 -1.15 -1.33 8.29
N THR A 52 -0.20 -0.74 7.57
CA THR A 52 0.17 0.67 7.69
C THR A 52 0.60 1.26 6.34
N TRP A 53 0.82 2.58 6.32
CA TRP A 53 1.23 3.30 5.12
C TRP A 53 2.74 3.49 5.08
N ALA A 54 3.31 3.25 3.90
CA ALA A 54 4.67 3.62 3.53
C ALA A 54 4.68 4.89 2.65
N PHE A 55 3.64 5.72 2.77
CA PHE A 55 3.48 6.97 2.03
C PHE A 55 3.06 8.11 2.96
N SER A 56 3.43 9.31 2.53
CA SER A 56 2.88 10.60 2.94
C SER A 56 3.42 11.60 1.92
N ASP A 57 2.60 11.93 0.92
CA ASP A 57 3.00 12.62 -0.30
C ASP A 57 2.64 14.10 -0.22
N GLY A 58 3.64 14.97 -0.18
CA GLY A 58 3.43 16.41 -0.03
C GLY A 58 2.70 16.81 1.28
N GLY A 59 2.33 18.08 1.37
CA GLY A 59 1.63 18.60 2.55
C GLY A 59 2.51 18.77 3.80
N TYR A 60 1.90 18.62 4.98
CA TYR A 60 2.55 18.86 6.27
C TYR A 60 3.26 17.60 6.78
N ARG A 61 4.57 17.71 7.03
CA ARG A 61 5.46 16.60 7.44
C ARG A 61 5.33 15.36 6.52
N PRO A 62 5.62 15.48 5.22
CA PRO A 62 5.57 14.36 4.28
C PRO A 62 6.70 13.35 4.51
N LEU A 63 6.48 12.12 4.07
CA LEU A 63 7.57 11.19 3.75
C LEU A 63 8.23 11.63 2.44
N GLN A 64 7.45 11.82 1.38
CA GLN A 64 7.92 12.27 0.07
C GLN A 64 7.44 13.71 -0.17
N PHE A 65 8.33 14.70 0.01
CA PHE A 65 7.96 16.11 -0.13
C PHE A 65 7.93 16.59 -1.59
N SER A 66 8.63 15.91 -2.48
CA SER A 66 8.58 16.10 -3.93
C SER A 66 8.98 14.79 -4.61
N PRO A 67 8.70 14.59 -5.92
CA PRO A 67 8.98 13.32 -6.57
C PRO A 67 10.45 12.90 -6.44
N GLY A 68 10.69 11.76 -5.77
CA GLY A 68 12.03 11.22 -5.53
C GLY A 68 12.81 11.87 -4.38
N SER A 69 12.21 12.79 -3.61
CA SER A 69 12.87 13.47 -2.48
C SER A 69 12.13 13.18 -1.17
N TYR A 70 12.90 12.74 -0.17
CA TYR A 70 12.35 12.11 1.04
C TYR A 70 12.82 12.77 2.33
N ASN A 71 11.91 12.83 3.30
CA ASN A 71 12.21 13.22 4.66
C ASN A 71 12.81 12.01 5.41
N GLU A 72 14.07 12.13 5.82
CA GLU A 72 14.79 11.04 6.50
C GLU A 72 14.22 10.74 7.89
N ASP A 73 13.79 11.74 8.65
CA ASP A 73 13.17 11.52 9.97
C ASP A 73 11.87 10.71 9.85
N MET A 74 11.10 10.96 8.78
CA MET A 74 9.89 10.20 8.48
C MET A 74 10.22 8.75 8.09
N PHE A 75 11.25 8.54 7.26
CA PHE A 75 11.73 7.19 6.96
C PHE A 75 12.24 6.45 8.19
N GLN A 76 12.95 7.13 9.09
CA GLN A 76 13.38 6.53 10.36
C GLN A 76 12.19 6.21 11.28
N GLY A 77 11.09 6.96 11.17
CA GLY A 77 9.82 6.60 11.80
C GLY A 77 9.28 5.26 11.30
N LEU A 78 9.28 5.03 9.99
CA LEU A 78 8.89 3.75 9.40
C LEU A 78 9.88 2.64 9.76
N ASP A 79 11.18 2.93 9.74
CA ASP A 79 12.23 1.98 10.15
C ASP A 79 12.00 1.47 11.57
N PHE A 80 11.66 2.39 12.49
CA PHE A 80 11.35 2.08 13.89
C PHE A 80 10.09 1.25 14.03
N ALA A 81 9.02 1.56 13.28
CA ALA A 81 7.78 0.78 13.30
C ALA A 81 8.01 -0.67 12.85
N ILE A 82 8.82 -0.89 11.82
CA ILE A 82 9.21 -2.24 11.35
C ILE A 82 10.06 -2.96 12.41
N ALA A 83 11.01 -2.26 13.04
CA ALA A 83 11.82 -2.84 14.10
C ALA A 83 10.99 -3.26 15.32
N GLU A 84 10.00 -2.45 15.71
CA GLU A 84 9.10 -2.79 16.82
C GLU A 84 8.15 -3.94 16.47
N ALA A 85 7.58 -3.97 15.27
CA ALA A 85 6.82 -5.12 14.80
C ALA A 85 7.64 -6.42 14.90
N ARG A 86 8.90 -6.39 14.47
CA ARG A 86 9.82 -7.53 14.61
C ARG A 86 9.97 -7.96 16.06
N ARG A 87 10.20 -7.01 16.97
CA ARG A 87 10.40 -7.28 18.40
C ARG A 87 9.20 -7.97 19.05
N HIS A 88 8.00 -7.69 18.56
CA HIS A 88 6.75 -8.25 19.08
C HIS A 88 6.19 -9.42 18.25
N GLY A 89 6.95 -9.90 17.26
CA GLY A 89 6.55 -11.02 16.41
C GLY A 89 5.37 -10.71 15.47
N ILE A 90 5.11 -9.42 15.20
CA ILE A 90 4.03 -8.96 14.33
C ILE A 90 4.57 -8.75 12.91
N LYS A 91 3.82 -9.23 11.92
CA LYS A 91 4.09 -8.97 10.50
C LYS A 91 3.53 -7.63 10.05
N ILE A 92 4.08 -7.04 8.98
CA ILE A 92 3.57 -5.77 8.44
C ILE A 92 3.14 -5.90 6.98
N ILE A 93 2.01 -5.27 6.64
CA ILE A 93 1.61 -4.95 5.25
C ILE A 93 1.80 -3.46 5.01
N LEU A 94 2.51 -3.09 3.93
CA LEU A 94 2.88 -1.72 3.61
C LEU A 94 2.26 -1.25 2.29
N SER A 95 1.39 -0.25 2.37
CA SER A 95 0.79 0.42 1.21
C SER A 95 1.69 1.53 0.66
N PHE A 96 1.87 1.59 -0.67
CA PHE A 96 2.76 2.56 -1.32
C PHE A 96 2.10 3.90 -1.69
N ALA A 97 0.78 3.95 -1.78
CA ALA A 97 0.06 5.17 -2.13
C ALA A 97 -1.38 5.12 -1.63
N ASN A 98 -2.04 6.27 -1.65
CA ASN A 98 -3.46 6.38 -1.35
C ASN A 98 -4.27 6.73 -2.59
N ASN A 99 -5.48 6.20 -2.71
CA ASN A 99 -6.48 6.72 -3.64
C ASN A 99 -7.04 8.07 -3.18
N TYR A 100 -7.18 8.28 -1.88
CA TYR A 100 -7.72 9.51 -1.30
C TYR A 100 -6.66 10.58 -1.09
N VAL A 101 -7.11 11.82 -0.87
CA VAL A 101 -6.25 12.99 -0.65
C VAL A 101 -5.54 13.00 0.71
N SER A 102 -5.99 12.18 1.65
CA SER A 102 -5.37 12.05 2.98
C SER A 102 -3.93 11.57 2.84
N PHE A 103 -3.00 12.35 3.39
CA PHE A 103 -1.55 12.13 3.23
C PHE A 103 -1.09 12.15 1.76
N GLY A 104 -1.77 12.94 0.93
CA GLY A 104 -1.41 13.18 -0.47
C GLY A 104 -2.17 12.30 -1.44
N GLY A 105 -1.68 11.09 -1.68
CA GLY A 105 -2.31 10.12 -2.59
C GLY A 105 -2.19 10.46 -4.07
N LYS A 106 -2.95 9.75 -4.92
CA LYS A 106 -2.87 9.82 -6.39
C LYS A 106 -2.99 11.25 -6.93
N LYS A 107 -3.83 12.06 -6.29
CA LYS A 107 -3.99 13.49 -6.61
C LYS A 107 -2.67 14.24 -6.53
N GLN A 108 -1.89 14.05 -5.46
CA GLN A 108 -0.64 14.78 -5.26
C GLN A 108 0.40 14.45 -6.34
N TYR A 109 0.43 13.19 -6.78
CA TYR A 109 1.29 12.75 -7.88
C TYR A 109 0.92 13.41 -9.21
N VAL A 110 -0.37 13.51 -9.52
CA VAL A 110 -0.87 14.25 -10.68
C VAL A 110 -0.53 15.74 -10.57
N ASP A 111 -0.68 16.35 -9.39
CA ASP A 111 -0.32 17.75 -9.16
C ASP A 111 1.17 18.02 -9.35
N TRP A 112 2.05 17.07 -8.96
CA TRP A 112 3.49 17.15 -9.24
C TRP A 112 3.82 17.06 -10.72
N ALA A 113 3.09 16.26 -11.51
CA ALA A 113 3.27 16.25 -12.95
C ALA A 113 2.76 17.55 -13.59
N ARG A 114 1.62 18.07 -13.13
CA ARG A 114 1.04 19.33 -13.59
C ARG A 114 1.98 20.51 -13.35
N SER A 115 2.62 20.59 -12.20
CA SER A 115 3.59 21.65 -11.89
C SER A 115 4.84 21.61 -12.77
N ARG A 116 5.12 20.46 -13.40
CA ARG A 116 6.16 20.29 -14.43
C ARG A 116 5.65 20.49 -15.86
N GLY A 117 4.46 21.08 -16.02
CA GLY A 117 3.87 21.40 -17.31
C GLY A 117 3.24 20.21 -18.04
N ARG A 118 2.98 19.08 -17.37
CA ARG A 118 2.22 17.99 -18.00
C ARG A 118 0.74 18.35 -18.12
N PRO A 119 0.09 18.06 -19.26
CA PRO A 119 -1.31 18.39 -19.51
C PRO A 119 -2.25 17.36 -18.85
N VAL A 120 -2.13 17.18 -17.54
CA VAL A 120 -2.96 16.28 -16.72
C VAL A 120 -4.07 17.07 -16.01
N SER A 121 -5.28 16.51 -16.01
CA SER A 121 -6.50 17.19 -15.57
C SER A 121 -7.37 16.36 -14.63
N SER A 122 -7.21 15.03 -14.62
CA SER A 122 -7.93 14.10 -13.75
C SER A 122 -6.99 13.47 -12.73
N GLU A 123 -7.50 13.16 -11.53
CA GLU A 123 -6.73 12.35 -10.56
C GLU A 123 -6.47 10.93 -11.07
N ASP A 124 -7.33 10.43 -11.96
CA ASP A 124 -7.17 9.12 -12.60
C ASP A 124 -6.07 9.12 -13.67
N ASP A 125 -5.55 10.29 -14.06
CA ASP A 125 -4.33 10.39 -14.89
C ASP A 125 -3.13 9.74 -14.18
N PHE A 126 -3.22 9.51 -12.86
CA PHE A 126 -2.27 8.70 -12.11
C PHE A 126 -2.05 7.31 -12.71
N PHE A 127 -3.11 6.70 -13.26
CA PHE A 127 -3.05 5.35 -13.80
C PHE A 127 -2.52 5.29 -15.24
N THR A 128 -2.50 6.41 -15.95
CA THR A 128 -2.24 6.46 -17.40
C THR A 128 -1.02 7.30 -17.79
N ASP A 129 -0.81 8.46 -17.15
CA ASP A 129 0.29 9.36 -17.49
C ASP A 129 1.65 8.73 -17.16
N SER A 130 2.56 8.71 -18.13
CA SER A 130 3.84 8.03 -17.99
C SER A 130 4.73 8.68 -16.92
N LEU A 131 4.72 10.02 -16.80
CA LEU A 131 5.55 10.72 -15.82
C LEU A 131 5.03 10.45 -14.39
N VAL A 132 3.71 10.44 -14.22
CA VAL A 132 3.10 10.10 -12.93
C VAL A 132 3.43 8.66 -12.53
N LYS A 133 3.29 7.71 -13.46
CA LYS A 133 3.69 6.31 -13.23
C LYS A 133 5.17 6.17 -12.88
N ASP A 134 6.04 6.95 -13.52
CA ASP A 134 7.47 6.95 -13.21
C ASP A 134 7.76 7.48 -11.80
N PHE A 135 7.06 8.52 -11.34
CA PHE A 135 7.16 8.97 -9.94
C PHE A 135 6.79 7.85 -8.96
N TYR A 136 5.68 7.15 -9.21
CA TYR A 136 5.23 6.07 -8.35
C TYR A 136 6.19 4.86 -8.37
N LYS A 137 6.70 4.47 -9.55
CA LYS A 137 7.73 3.43 -9.68
C LYS A 137 9.04 3.78 -8.96
N ASN A 138 9.43 5.06 -8.99
CA ASN A 138 10.58 5.57 -8.25
C ASN A 138 10.32 5.52 -6.74
N HIS A 139 9.09 5.77 -6.30
CA HIS A 139 8.70 5.64 -4.91
C HIS A 139 8.79 4.19 -4.40
N ILE A 140 8.18 3.24 -5.13
CA ILE A 140 8.33 1.81 -4.86
C ILE A 140 9.81 1.44 -4.73
N LYS A 141 10.64 1.86 -5.70
CA LYS A 141 12.07 1.55 -5.70
C LYS A 141 12.78 2.11 -4.47
N ALA A 142 12.44 3.32 -4.03
CA ALA A 142 13.02 3.93 -2.84
C ALA A 142 12.64 3.17 -1.56
N VAL A 143 11.35 2.82 -1.40
CA VAL A 143 10.85 2.08 -0.24
C VAL A 143 11.46 0.68 -0.17
N LEU A 144 11.42 -0.10 -1.26
CA LEU A 144 11.96 -1.47 -1.28
C LEU A 144 13.47 -1.52 -0.98
N ASN A 145 14.24 -0.56 -1.50
CA ASN A 145 15.69 -0.51 -1.30
C ASN A 145 16.10 0.27 -0.05
N ARG A 146 15.16 0.78 0.76
CA ARG A 146 15.47 1.45 2.02
C ARG A 146 16.25 0.52 2.93
N PHE A 147 17.44 0.95 3.36
CA PHE A 147 18.21 0.26 4.40
C PHE A 147 17.70 0.71 5.77
N ASN A 148 17.06 -0.20 6.51
CA ASN A 148 16.46 0.12 7.78
C ASN A 148 17.55 0.50 8.81
N THR A 149 17.45 1.70 9.38
CA THR A 149 18.45 2.22 10.32
C THR A 149 18.48 1.51 11.67
N PHE A 150 17.43 0.78 12.06
CA PHE A 150 17.34 0.03 13.31
C PHE A 150 17.65 -1.45 13.11
N THR A 151 17.05 -2.09 12.10
CA THR A 151 17.23 -3.52 11.85
C THR A 151 18.48 -3.84 11.04
N LYS A 152 19.08 -2.86 10.35
CA LYS A 152 20.24 -3.01 9.46
C LYS A 152 20.01 -3.98 8.30
N VAL A 153 18.77 -4.05 7.81
CA VAL A 153 18.34 -4.90 6.69
C VAL A 153 17.61 -4.01 5.68
N HIS A 154 17.79 -4.28 4.38
CA HIS A 154 16.96 -3.63 3.37
C HIS A 154 15.52 -4.11 3.46
N TYR A 155 14.54 -3.24 3.26
CA TYR A 155 13.14 -3.61 3.41
C TYR A 155 12.74 -4.82 2.56
N LYS A 156 13.20 -4.89 1.30
CA LYS A 156 12.98 -6.05 0.39
C LYS A 156 13.58 -7.38 0.88
N ASP A 157 14.45 -7.35 1.89
CA ASP A 157 15.11 -8.51 2.50
C ASP A 157 14.64 -8.73 3.95
N ASP A 158 13.71 -7.91 4.47
CA ASP A 158 13.27 -7.93 5.86
C ASP A 158 12.02 -8.81 6.05
N PRO A 159 12.15 -10.02 6.62
CA PRO A 159 11.03 -10.95 6.75
C PRO A 159 9.95 -10.49 7.74
N THR A 160 10.13 -9.37 8.45
CA THR A 160 9.07 -8.74 9.24
C THR A 160 7.97 -8.18 8.35
N ILE A 161 8.31 -7.73 7.14
CA ILE A 161 7.32 -7.36 6.13
C ILE A 161 6.71 -8.66 5.59
N MET A 162 5.38 -8.73 5.58
CA MET A 162 4.64 -9.86 5.00
C MET A 162 4.29 -9.58 3.55
N ALA A 163 3.80 -8.38 3.27
CA ALA A 163 3.35 -8.02 1.94
C ALA A 163 3.51 -6.53 1.63
N TRP A 164 3.65 -6.26 0.35
CA TRP A 164 3.45 -4.96 -0.26
C TRP A 164 2.00 -4.81 -0.71
N GLU A 165 1.48 -3.59 -0.62
CA GLU A 165 0.18 -3.21 -1.17
C GLU A 165 0.39 -2.10 -2.20
N LEU A 166 -0.14 -2.27 -3.42
CA LEU A 166 0.01 -1.28 -4.49
C LEU A 166 -0.57 0.08 -4.08
N MET A 167 -1.83 0.12 -3.67
CA MET A 167 -2.48 1.37 -3.27
C MET A 167 -3.62 1.07 -2.30
N ASN A 168 -3.81 1.92 -1.30
CA ASN A 168 -5.00 1.89 -0.48
C ASN A 168 -6.23 2.27 -1.30
N GLU A 169 -7.15 1.32 -1.48
CA GLU A 169 -8.49 1.51 -2.04
C GLU A 169 -8.51 2.18 -3.43
N PRO A 170 -7.79 1.64 -4.44
CA PRO A 170 -7.70 2.28 -5.74
C PRO A 170 -9.06 2.30 -6.43
N ARG A 171 -9.45 3.48 -6.92
CA ARG A 171 -10.66 3.70 -7.73
C ARG A 171 -10.32 4.47 -9.00
N CYS A 172 -10.96 4.12 -10.11
CA CYS A 172 -10.82 4.77 -11.41
C CYS A 172 -12.20 5.06 -12.03
N PRO A 173 -13.01 5.96 -11.44
CA PRO A 173 -14.35 6.27 -11.93
C PRO A 173 -14.39 6.80 -13.36
N SER A 174 -13.29 7.39 -13.87
CA SER A 174 -13.22 7.83 -15.27
C SER A 174 -13.21 6.70 -16.29
N ASP A 175 -12.88 5.46 -15.89
CA ASP A 175 -12.99 4.25 -16.73
C ASP A 175 -13.78 3.13 -16.02
N PRO A 176 -15.14 3.16 -16.08
CA PRO A 176 -15.97 2.12 -15.51
C PRO A 176 -15.87 0.77 -16.24
N THR A 177 -15.12 0.68 -17.34
CA THR A 177 -14.82 -0.61 -17.98
C THR A 177 -13.78 -1.43 -17.20
N GLY A 178 -13.02 -0.76 -16.32
CA GLY A 178 -11.97 -1.37 -15.49
C GLY A 178 -10.67 -1.68 -16.22
N ARG A 179 -10.54 -1.29 -17.49
CA ARG A 179 -9.35 -1.60 -18.31
C ARG A 179 -8.15 -0.78 -17.87
N THR A 180 -8.34 0.49 -17.52
CA THR A 180 -7.27 1.38 -17.04
C THR A 180 -6.61 0.81 -15.78
N ILE A 181 -7.41 0.49 -14.75
CA ILE A 181 -6.84 -0.03 -13.50
C ILE A 181 -6.25 -1.43 -13.70
N GLN A 182 -6.85 -2.27 -14.56
CA GLN A 182 -6.31 -3.59 -14.89
C GLN A 182 -4.91 -3.48 -15.51
N ALA A 183 -4.72 -2.57 -16.47
CA ALA A 183 -3.43 -2.32 -17.10
C ALA A 183 -2.42 -1.79 -16.09
N TRP A 184 -2.83 -0.85 -15.24
CA TRP A 184 -1.96 -0.28 -14.21
C TRP A 184 -1.53 -1.33 -13.17
N ILE A 185 -2.43 -2.14 -12.63
CA ILE A 185 -2.10 -3.22 -11.68
C ILE A 185 -1.13 -4.22 -12.34
N THR A 186 -1.37 -4.59 -13.61
CA THR A 186 -0.48 -5.47 -14.37
C THR A 186 0.93 -4.91 -14.48
N GLU A 187 1.05 -3.63 -14.81
CA GLU A 187 2.34 -2.94 -14.93
C GLU A 187 3.07 -2.82 -13.58
N MET A 188 2.36 -2.40 -12.52
CA MET A 188 2.96 -2.14 -11.22
C MET A 188 3.29 -3.43 -10.46
N ALA A 189 2.48 -4.47 -10.59
CA ALA A 189 2.80 -5.78 -10.01
C ALA A 189 4.07 -6.37 -10.62
N ALA A 190 4.21 -6.32 -11.95
CA ALA A 190 5.44 -6.73 -12.62
C ALA A 190 6.66 -5.90 -12.18
N HIS A 191 6.49 -4.59 -12.01
CA HIS A 191 7.56 -3.70 -11.52
C HIS A 191 8.00 -4.06 -10.11
N VAL A 192 7.08 -4.21 -9.16
CA VAL A 192 7.40 -4.62 -7.77
C VAL A 192 8.12 -5.98 -7.78
N LYS A 193 7.58 -6.99 -8.48
CA LYS A 193 8.17 -8.33 -8.54
C LYS A 193 9.51 -8.39 -9.28
N SER A 194 9.84 -7.38 -10.08
CA SER A 194 11.18 -7.25 -10.67
C SER A 194 12.24 -6.77 -9.65
N LEU A 195 11.80 -6.04 -8.61
CA LEU A 195 12.65 -5.47 -7.57
C LEU A 195 12.73 -6.36 -6.33
N ASP A 196 11.65 -7.07 -6.01
CA ASP A 196 11.50 -7.93 -4.83
C ASP A 196 10.70 -9.18 -5.18
N ARG A 197 11.34 -10.35 -5.05
CA ARG A 197 10.73 -11.67 -5.25
C ARG A 197 10.52 -12.44 -3.94
N ASN A 198 10.85 -11.84 -2.80
CA ASN A 198 10.77 -12.45 -1.48
C ASN A 198 9.37 -12.24 -0.87
N HIS A 199 8.83 -11.03 -1.00
CA HIS A 199 7.59 -10.63 -0.33
C HIS A 199 6.34 -10.88 -1.18
N LEU A 200 5.22 -11.08 -0.47
CA LEU A 200 3.90 -11.13 -1.09
C LEU A 200 3.51 -9.74 -1.60
N LEU A 201 2.60 -9.69 -2.56
CA LEU A 201 2.05 -8.47 -3.11
C LEU A 201 0.53 -8.62 -3.28
N GLU A 202 -0.19 -7.56 -2.94
CA GLU A 202 -1.62 -7.43 -3.17
C GLU A 202 -1.96 -6.03 -3.69
N ALA A 203 -3.17 -5.85 -4.22
CA ALA A 203 -3.55 -4.66 -4.98
C ALA A 203 -4.15 -3.52 -4.13
N GLY A 204 -4.66 -3.84 -2.93
CA GLY A 204 -5.31 -2.96 -1.96
C GLY A 204 -6.78 -2.68 -2.29
N LEU A 205 -7.46 -3.64 -2.94
CA LEU A 205 -8.82 -3.45 -3.43
C LEU A 205 -9.83 -3.48 -2.28
N GLU A 206 -10.88 -2.68 -2.45
CA GLU A 206 -12.06 -2.74 -1.57
C GLU A 206 -12.95 -3.95 -1.87
N GLY A 207 -12.78 -4.59 -3.04
CA GLY A 207 -13.49 -5.81 -3.39
C GLY A 207 -14.61 -5.67 -4.42
N PHE A 208 -14.75 -4.51 -5.06
CA PHE A 208 -15.86 -4.28 -5.99
C PHE A 208 -15.74 -5.11 -7.28
N TYR A 209 -16.85 -5.75 -7.66
CA TYR A 209 -16.96 -6.54 -8.88
C TYR A 209 -17.08 -5.68 -10.12
N GLY A 210 -16.45 -6.12 -11.21
CA GLY A 210 -16.43 -5.43 -12.50
C GLY A 210 -17.13 -6.23 -13.61
N GLN A 211 -16.70 -5.98 -14.85
CA GLN A 211 -17.31 -6.59 -16.05
C GLN A 211 -17.01 -8.08 -16.21
N SER A 212 -15.97 -8.61 -15.56
CA SER A 212 -15.63 -10.03 -15.60
C SER A 212 -16.61 -10.90 -14.80
N SER A 213 -17.41 -10.29 -13.94
CA SER A 213 -18.39 -10.94 -13.06
C SER A 213 -19.69 -10.10 -12.98
N PRO A 214 -20.42 -9.93 -14.10
CA PRO A 214 -21.52 -8.97 -14.19
C PRO A 214 -22.67 -9.27 -13.24
N GLN A 215 -22.94 -10.55 -12.95
CA GLN A 215 -23.96 -10.97 -11.99
C GLN A 215 -23.60 -10.56 -10.55
N SER A 216 -22.32 -10.55 -10.19
CA SER A 216 -21.86 -10.18 -8.85
C SER A 216 -21.84 -8.67 -8.62
N LYS A 217 -21.97 -7.84 -9.66
CA LYS A 217 -22.03 -6.37 -9.52
C LYS A 217 -23.19 -5.89 -8.66
N THR A 218 -24.26 -6.68 -8.53
CA THR A 218 -25.39 -6.36 -7.64
C THR A 218 -25.04 -6.47 -6.16
N LEU A 219 -23.90 -7.06 -5.81
CA LEU A 219 -23.37 -7.12 -4.44
C LEU A 219 -22.53 -5.88 -4.08
N ASN A 220 -22.15 -5.07 -5.08
CA ASN A 220 -21.44 -3.83 -4.81
C ASN A 220 -22.41 -2.78 -4.25
N PRO A 221 -21.92 -1.87 -3.41
CA PRO A 221 -22.68 -0.65 -3.12
C PRO A 221 -22.87 0.22 -4.36
N PRO A 222 -23.83 1.15 -4.36
CA PRO A 222 -24.08 2.02 -5.50
C PRO A 222 -22.84 2.86 -5.85
N GLY A 223 -22.38 2.80 -7.10
CA GLY A 223 -21.25 3.61 -7.56
C GLY A 223 -20.56 3.11 -8.82
N GLN A 224 -19.62 3.93 -9.31
CA GLN A 224 -18.68 3.57 -10.36
C GLN A 224 -17.27 3.59 -9.78
N PHE A 225 -16.70 2.41 -9.58
CA PHE A 225 -15.40 2.28 -8.91
C PHE A 225 -14.24 2.10 -9.89
N GLY A 226 -14.52 1.59 -11.10
CA GLY A 226 -13.49 1.31 -12.11
C GLY A 226 -12.57 0.14 -11.78
N THR A 227 -12.88 -0.64 -10.73
CA THR A 227 -12.19 -1.89 -10.36
C THR A 227 -12.97 -3.12 -10.80
N ASP A 228 -12.27 -4.25 -10.87
CA ASP A 228 -12.83 -5.56 -11.16
C ASP A 228 -12.15 -6.60 -10.28
N PHE A 229 -12.78 -6.94 -9.14
CA PHE A 229 -12.21 -7.83 -8.13
C PHE A 229 -11.67 -9.16 -8.69
N ILE A 230 -12.36 -9.77 -9.66
CA ILE A 230 -11.92 -11.05 -10.22
C ILE A 230 -10.78 -10.86 -11.21
N ALA A 231 -10.89 -9.90 -12.15
CA ALA A 231 -9.87 -9.69 -13.17
C ALA A 231 -8.56 -9.11 -12.59
N ASN A 232 -8.68 -8.15 -11.68
CA ASN A 232 -7.54 -7.48 -11.06
C ASN A 232 -6.70 -8.46 -10.23
N ASN A 233 -7.33 -9.36 -9.47
CA ASN A 233 -6.64 -10.37 -8.67
C ASN A 233 -6.12 -11.58 -9.47
N ARG A 234 -6.41 -11.66 -10.78
CA ARG A 234 -5.81 -12.65 -11.69
C ARG A 234 -4.50 -12.18 -12.33
N VAL A 235 -4.08 -10.95 -12.04
CA VAL A 235 -2.80 -10.41 -12.53
C VAL A 235 -1.64 -11.24 -11.99
N PRO A 236 -0.73 -11.75 -12.86
CA PRO A 236 0.49 -12.38 -12.41
C PRO A 236 1.30 -11.45 -11.50
N GLY A 237 1.65 -11.93 -10.31
CA GLY A 237 2.36 -11.16 -9.29
C GLY A 237 1.49 -10.67 -8.14
N ILE A 238 0.16 -10.73 -8.26
CA ILE A 238 -0.75 -10.61 -7.10
C ILE A 238 -0.85 -11.97 -6.42
N ASP A 239 -0.48 -12.05 -5.14
CA ASP A 239 -0.37 -13.32 -4.40
C ASP A 239 -1.60 -13.64 -3.55
N PHE A 240 -2.35 -12.61 -3.13
CA PHE A 240 -3.59 -12.77 -2.38
C PHE A 240 -4.53 -11.60 -2.62
N VAL A 241 -5.79 -11.79 -2.20
CA VAL A 241 -6.88 -10.84 -2.45
C VAL A 241 -7.29 -10.13 -1.17
N THR A 242 -7.74 -8.89 -1.32
CA THR A 242 -8.22 -8.04 -0.23
C THR A 242 -9.64 -7.55 -0.53
N VAL A 243 -10.41 -7.36 0.54
CA VAL A 243 -11.74 -6.73 0.52
C VAL A 243 -11.83 -5.82 1.73
N HIS A 244 -12.49 -4.68 1.56
CA HIS A 244 -12.83 -3.76 2.65
C HIS A 244 -14.35 -3.79 2.81
N SER A 245 -14.86 -3.43 3.99
CA SER A 245 -16.31 -3.41 4.22
C SER A 245 -16.64 -2.34 5.23
N TYR A 246 -17.38 -1.33 4.77
CA TYR A 246 -17.89 -0.22 5.58
C TYR A 246 -19.40 -0.08 5.37
N PRO A 247 -20.23 -1.01 5.88
CA PRO A 247 -21.67 -1.03 5.59
C PRO A 247 -22.43 0.23 6.03
N ASP A 248 -21.94 0.95 7.04
CA ASP A 248 -22.54 2.19 7.51
C ASP A 248 -22.20 3.40 6.61
N GLU A 249 -21.16 3.29 5.77
CA GLU A 249 -20.74 4.35 4.83
C GLU A 249 -21.26 4.15 3.40
N TRP A 250 -21.71 2.94 3.06
CA TRP A 250 -22.01 2.47 1.70
C TRP A 250 -23.50 2.37 1.39
#